data_AF-A0A146KEP4-F1
#
_entry.id   AF-A0A146KEP4-F1
#
_cell.length_a   1.000
_cell.length_b   1.000
_cell.length_c   1.000
_cell.angle_alpha   90.00
_cell.angle_beta   90.00
_cell.angle_gamma   90.00
#
_symmetry.space_group_name_H-M   'P 1'
#
loop_
_entity.id
_entity.type
_entity.pdbx_description
1 polymer ?
#
loop_
_entity_poly.entity_id
_entity_poly.type
_entity_poly.pdbx_seq_one_letter_code
_entity_poly.pdbx_strand_id
1 'polypeptide(L)'
;VATKFTEHKFESRPFSFSVRFIVLLNQKIVQAKQFSQCINLIGVDLMNTIVIKKQAFQGCHNLTTVKSRKLQEIEEEAFLGCLALKQIDLSSAVKVDCSFVSCCFVYLQMPSIKFIGKMFSNCSALRYIDAPKCEKIAENAFVDLQQQIHVYSEKLEDAKENYCCNNQKERFQEMFNGKFKERSEVLGQIEKQKTQMRKVN
;
A
#
# COMPACT_ATOMS: atom_id res chain seq x y z
N VAL A 1 23.11 10.72 7.23
CA VAL A 1 23.93 9.52 7.47
C VAL A 1 23.07 8.30 7.18
N ALA A 2 23.45 7.47 6.21
CA ALA A 2 22.81 6.18 5.96
C ALA A 2 23.59 5.13 6.74
N THR A 3 22.93 4.43 7.66
CA THR A 3 23.61 3.44 8.51
C THR A 3 23.32 2.05 7.96
N LYS A 4 24.37 1.37 7.50
CA LYS A 4 24.32 -0.01 6.99
C LYS A 4 24.56 -0.96 8.16
N PHE A 5 23.60 -1.82 8.48
CA PHE A 5 23.73 -2.78 9.58
C PHE A 5 23.87 -4.19 9.00
N THR A 6 25.01 -4.84 9.23
CA THR A 6 25.26 -6.18 8.69
C THR A 6 25.06 -7.32 9.67
N GLU A 7 25.21 -7.19 11.00
CA GLU A 7 25.04 -8.37 11.87
C GLU A 7 25.02 -8.12 13.39
N HIS A 8 24.54 -6.96 13.87
CA HIS A 8 24.39 -6.76 15.31
C HIS A 8 23.01 -7.16 15.80
N LYS A 9 22.95 -8.13 16.72
CA LYS A 9 21.77 -8.39 17.56
C LYS A 9 21.35 -7.08 18.23
N PHE A 10 20.21 -6.55 17.81
CA PHE A 10 19.60 -5.34 18.36
C PHE A 10 18.94 -5.66 19.71
N GLU A 11 19.75 -6.05 20.69
CA GLU A 11 19.29 -6.19 22.06
C GLU A 11 19.39 -4.81 22.74
N SER A 12 18.21 -4.23 23.00
CA SER A 12 17.91 -3.27 24.08
C SER A 12 18.43 -1.82 24.03
N ARG A 13 18.83 -1.23 22.89
CA ARG A 13 19.01 0.24 22.81
C ARG A 13 18.00 0.90 21.87
N PRO A 14 17.28 1.96 22.29
CA PRO A 14 16.43 2.72 21.38
C PRO A 14 17.32 3.26 20.25
N PHE A 15 16.91 2.97 19.03
CA PHE A 15 17.62 3.40 17.83
C PHE A 15 17.75 4.92 17.83
N SER A 16 18.91 5.42 17.41
CA SER A 16 19.18 6.86 17.40
C SER A 16 18.12 7.60 16.57
N PHE A 17 17.44 8.55 17.21
CA PHE A 17 16.43 9.42 16.58
C PHE A 17 16.98 10.25 15.39
N SER A 18 18.27 10.18 15.09
CA SER A 18 18.95 10.89 13.98
C SER A 18 18.93 10.12 12.64
N VAL A 19 18.67 8.81 12.66
CA VAL A 19 18.79 7.98 11.44
C VAL A 19 17.72 8.37 10.42
N ARG A 20 18.16 8.68 9.19
CA ARG A 20 17.28 9.03 8.06
C ARG A 20 16.99 7.88 7.11
N PHE A 21 17.92 6.93 7.00
CA PHE A 21 17.77 5.79 6.10
C PHE A 21 18.30 4.53 6.76
N ILE A 22 17.54 3.45 6.62
CA ILE A 22 17.89 2.12 7.11
C ILE A 22 17.93 1.16 5.93
N VAL A 23 18.95 0.31 5.88
CA VAL A 23 19.08 -0.77 4.90
C VAL A 23 19.34 -2.07 5.66
N LEU A 24 18.37 -2.98 5.63
CA LEU A 24 18.45 -4.31 6.24
C LEU A 24 18.66 -5.36 5.16
N LEU A 25 19.93 -5.70 4.90
CA LEU A 25 20.28 -6.60 3.80
C LEU A 25 19.95 -8.05 4.10
N ASN A 26 20.13 -8.53 5.33
CA ASN A 26 20.03 -9.96 5.66
C ASN A 26 18.96 -10.27 6.72
N GLN A 27 18.31 -9.25 7.26
CA GLN A 27 17.39 -9.44 8.36
C GLN A 27 16.04 -9.94 7.86
N LYS A 28 15.68 -11.18 8.20
CA LYS A 28 14.39 -11.78 7.83
C LYS A 28 13.22 -11.24 8.64
N ILE A 29 13.47 -10.79 9.87
CA ILE A 29 12.44 -10.35 10.81
C ILE A 29 12.85 -9.02 11.42
N VAL A 30 12.02 -7.99 11.24
CA VAL A 30 12.14 -6.74 12.00
C VAL A 30 11.43 -6.94 13.34
N GLN A 31 12.14 -6.76 14.43
CA GLN A 31 11.66 -7.03 15.78
C GLN A 31 10.64 -5.98 16.24
N ALA A 32 9.85 -6.35 17.25
CA ALA A 32 8.82 -5.48 17.80
C ALA A 32 9.44 -4.19 18.33
N LYS A 33 8.82 -3.05 18.02
CA LYS A 33 9.29 -1.69 18.39
C LYS A 33 10.73 -1.34 17.98
N GLN A 34 11.40 -2.14 17.15
CA GLN A 34 12.83 -1.98 16.85
C GLN A 34 13.20 -0.58 16.33
N PHE A 35 12.32 0.02 15.51
CA PHE A 35 12.46 1.35 14.94
C PHE A 35 11.30 2.27 15.31
N SER A 36 10.60 1.97 16.41
CA SER A 36 9.50 2.81 16.90
C SER A 36 10.02 4.22 17.21
N GLN A 37 9.23 5.23 16.85
CA GLN A 37 9.48 6.65 17.06
C GLN A 37 10.78 7.16 16.42
N CYS A 38 11.26 6.50 15.36
CA CYS A 38 12.33 7.04 14.53
C CYS A 38 11.81 8.19 13.65
N ILE A 39 11.52 9.33 14.28
CA ILE A 39 10.84 10.49 13.68
C ILE A 39 11.59 11.11 12.49
N ASN A 40 12.91 10.93 12.39
CA ASN A 40 13.72 11.43 11.28
C ASN A 40 13.91 10.41 10.15
N LEU A 41 13.38 9.19 10.30
CA LEU A 41 13.49 8.13 9.30
C LEU A 41 12.66 8.51 8.08
N ILE A 42 13.30 8.54 6.91
CA ILE A 42 12.69 8.91 5.62
C ILE A 42 12.45 7.66 4.78
N GLY A 43 13.38 6.69 4.80
CA GLY A 43 13.26 5.51 3.96
C GLY A 43 13.87 4.26 4.59
N VAL A 44 13.24 3.12 4.30
CA VAL A 44 13.70 1.81 4.78
C VAL A 44 13.78 0.85 3.60
N ASP A 45 14.87 0.10 3.54
CA ASP A 45 15.06 -0.98 2.59
C ASP A 45 15.06 -2.35 3.30
N LEU A 46 14.09 -3.19 2.97
CA LEU A 46 13.71 -4.46 3.60
C LEU A 46 13.70 -5.62 2.58
N MET A 47 14.60 -5.61 1.59
CA MET A 47 14.56 -6.57 0.45
C MET A 47 14.46 -8.05 0.83
N ASN A 48 15.03 -8.44 1.97
CA ASN A 48 15.03 -9.82 2.44
C ASN A 48 14.16 -10.05 3.69
N THR A 49 13.48 -9.01 4.19
CA THR A 49 12.56 -9.12 5.31
C THR A 49 11.30 -9.85 4.88
N ILE A 50 10.90 -10.81 5.70
CA ILE A 50 9.70 -11.63 5.55
C ILE A 50 8.61 -11.17 6.51
N VAL A 51 8.99 -10.82 7.74
CA VAL A 51 8.05 -10.47 8.81
C VAL A 51 8.42 -9.12 9.44
N ILE A 52 7.43 -8.26 9.63
CA ILE A 52 7.54 -7.04 10.43
C ILE A 52 6.67 -7.21 11.67
N LYS A 53 7.31 -7.21 12.83
CA LYS A 53 6.65 -7.42 14.12
C LYS A 53 5.90 -6.19 14.63
N LYS A 54 5.08 -6.41 15.65
CA LYS A 54 4.23 -5.40 16.29
C LYS A 54 4.97 -4.08 16.54
N GLN A 55 4.36 -2.97 16.12
CA GLN A 55 4.85 -1.60 16.33
C GLN A 55 6.29 -1.33 15.84
N ALA A 56 6.84 -2.16 14.94
CA ALA A 56 8.23 -2.06 14.50
C ALA A 56 8.64 -0.66 14.01
N PHE A 57 7.77 0.05 13.29
CA PHE A 57 7.98 1.40 12.75
C PHE A 57 6.91 2.39 13.25
N GLN A 58 6.23 2.11 14.37
CA GLN A 58 5.22 2.99 14.93
C GLN A 58 5.78 4.41 15.13
N GLY A 59 5.05 5.45 14.72
CA GLY A 59 5.45 6.85 14.94
C GLY A 59 6.64 7.32 14.10
N CYS A 60 7.04 6.60 13.04
CA CYS A 60 8.00 7.11 12.07
C CYS A 60 7.35 8.17 11.17
N HIS A 61 7.07 9.36 11.71
CA HIS A 61 6.22 10.37 11.05
C HIS A 61 6.73 10.81 9.67
N ASN A 62 8.05 10.86 9.48
CA ASN A 62 8.68 11.27 8.22
C ASN A 62 8.97 10.12 7.25
N LEU A 63 8.62 8.87 7.58
CA LEU A 63 8.89 7.72 6.74
C LEU A 63 8.03 7.80 5.49
N THR A 64 8.63 7.97 4.31
CA THR A 64 7.91 8.14 3.05
C THR A 64 7.86 6.88 2.20
N THR A 65 8.89 6.03 2.30
CA THR A 65 9.03 4.86 1.42
C THR A 65 9.61 3.67 2.16
N VAL A 66 8.94 2.52 2.00
CA VAL A 66 9.42 1.22 2.46
C VAL A 66 9.59 0.33 1.24
N LYS A 67 10.83 -0.04 0.93
CA LYS A 67 11.13 -0.99 -0.14
C LYS A 67 11.13 -2.39 0.46
N SER A 68 10.35 -3.28 -0.14
CA SER A 68 10.25 -4.67 0.27
C SER A 68 10.12 -5.54 -0.99
N ARG A 69 10.52 -6.80 -0.92
CA ARG A 69 10.28 -7.78 -2.01
C ARG A 69 9.69 -9.09 -1.53
N LYS A 70 10.04 -9.49 -0.30
CA LYS A 70 9.68 -10.78 0.30
C LYS A 70 8.75 -10.62 1.50
N LEU A 71 8.20 -9.43 1.72
CA LEU A 71 7.37 -9.15 2.88
C LEU A 71 6.07 -9.94 2.79
N GLN A 72 5.86 -10.82 3.77
CA GLN A 72 4.71 -11.74 3.82
C GLN A 72 3.76 -11.40 4.96
N GLU A 73 4.30 -11.05 6.13
CA GLU A 73 3.52 -10.76 7.33
C GLU A 73 3.87 -9.39 7.93
N ILE A 74 2.83 -8.61 8.22
CA ILE A 74 2.91 -7.34 8.94
C ILE A 74 1.96 -7.42 10.13
N GLU A 75 2.52 -7.34 11.32
CA GLU A 75 1.77 -7.43 12.56
C GLU A 75 1.12 -6.09 12.97
N GLU A 76 0.36 -6.15 14.06
CA GLU A 76 -0.39 -5.05 14.66
C GLU A 76 0.43 -3.76 14.77
N GLU A 77 -0.14 -2.66 14.29
CA GLU A 77 0.40 -1.29 14.43
C GLU A 77 1.84 -1.10 13.90
N ALA A 78 2.35 -2.02 13.07
CA ALA A 78 3.72 -1.95 12.59
C ALA A 78 4.10 -0.61 11.95
N PHE A 79 3.16 0.07 11.31
CA PHE A 79 3.31 1.40 10.69
C PHE A 79 2.31 2.44 11.23
N LEU A 80 1.76 2.22 12.43
CA LEU A 80 0.82 3.16 13.06
C LEU A 80 1.46 4.56 13.15
N GLY A 81 0.79 5.57 12.59
CA GLY A 81 1.25 6.95 12.64
C GLY A 81 2.42 7.27 11.69
N CYS A 82 2.71 6.44 10.68
CA CYS A 82 3.64 6.82 9.61
C CYS A 82 3.00 7.83 8.66
N LEU A 83 2.83 9.07 9.13
CA LEU A 83 2.02 10.10 8.49
C LEU A 83 2.48 10.45 7.06
N ALA A 84 3.77 10.32 6.76
CA ALA A 84 4.31 10.60 5.43
C ALA A 84 4.40 9.38 4.51
N LEU A 85 4.00 8.18 4.97
CA LEU A 85 4.22 6.93 4.23
C LEU A 85 3.27 6.84 3.04
N LYS A 86 3.87 6.88 1.85
CA LYS A 86 3.16 6.93 0.56
C LYS A 86 3.34 5.68 -0.27
N GLN A 87 4.43 4.95 -0.05
CA GLN A 87 4.81 3.82 -0.90
C GLN A 87 5.36 2.66 -0.07
N ILE A 88 4.74 1.50 -0.25
CA ILE A 88 5.20 0.21 0.25
C ILE A 88 4.84 -0.87 -0.78
N ASP A 89 5.75 -1.81 -1.02
CA ASP A 89 5.45 -2.99 -1.84
C ASP A 89 4.85 -4.08 -0.95
N LEU A 90 3.59 -4.44 -1.22
CA LEU A 90 2.82 -5.49 -0.55
C LEU A 90 2.43 -6.63 -1.50
N SER A 91 3.12 -6.76 -2.64
CA SER A 91 2.84 -7.78 -3.66
C SER A 91 2.89 -9.21 -3.11
N SER A 92 3.79 -9.46 -2.15
CA SER A 92 3.97 -10.76 -1.49
C SER A 92 3.25 -10.88 -0.15
N ALA A 93 2.58 -9.81 0.32
CA ALA A 93 1.95 -9.80 1.63
C ALA A 93 0.71 -10.70 1.64
N VAL A 94 0.69 -11.65 2.58
CA VAL A 94 -0.42 -12.61 2.76
C VAL A 94 -1.22 -12.32 4.01
N LYS A 95 -0.62 -11.63 5.00
CA LYS A 95 -1.24 -11.29 6.27
C LYS A 95 -0.80 -9.89 6.72
N VAL A 96 -1.77 -9.02 6.94
CA VAL A 96 -1.56 -7.64 7.41
C VAL A 96 -2.61 -7.35 8.47
N ASP A 97 -2.17 -7.10 9.70
CA ASP A 97 -3.06 -6.89 10.85
C ASP A 97 -2.92 -5.45 11.37
N CYS A 98 -3.98 -4.63 11.26
CA CYS A 98 -4.08 -3.30 11.88
C CYS A 98 -2.82 -2.39 11.72
N SER A 99 -2.09 -2.53 10.61
CA SER A 99 -0.72 -2.03 10.54
C SER A 99 -0.59 -0.58 10.05
N PHE A 100 -1.55 -0.06 9.28
CA PHE A 100 -1.39 1.15 8.45
C PHE A 100 -2.23 2.36 8.89
N VAL A 101 -2.64 2.41 10.16
CA VAL A 101 -3.45 3.50 10.69
C VAL A 101 -2.73 4.86 10.56
N SER A 102 -3.44 5.87 10.05
CA SER A 102 -2.93 7.23 9.77
C SER A 102 -1.77 7.29 8.77
N CYS A 103 -1.71 6.40 7.78
CA CYS A 103 -0.78 6.48 6.65
C CYS A 103 -1.35 7.27 5.47
N CYS A 104 -0.50 7.75 4.56
CA CYS A 104 -0.90 8.57 3.41
C CYS A 104 -0.73 7.87 2.06
N PHE A 105 -1.14 6.59 1.97
CA PHE A 105 -1.17 5.86 0.71
C PHE A 105 -2.23 6.41 -0.23
N VAL A 106 -1.98 6.43 -1.54
CA VAL A 106 -3.01 6.73 -2.55
C VAL A 106 -3.52 5.44 -3.20
N TYR A 107 -2.58 4.54 -3.50
CA TYR A 107 -2.80 3.25 -4.15
C TYR A 107 -2.03 2.16 -3.41
N LEU A 108 -2.65 1.00 -3.22
CA LEU A 108 -2.01 -0.19 -2.69
C LEU A 108 -2.30 -1.41 -3.57
N GLN A 109 -1.27 -2.22 -3.79
CA GLN A 109 -1.38 -3.50 -4.48
C GLN A 109 -1.12 -4.62 -3.49
N MET A 110 -2.13 -5.45 -3.25
CA MET A 110 -2.14 -6.53 -2.26
C MET A 110 -2.73 -7.80 -2.89
N PRO A 111 -2.11 -8.38 -3.93
CA PRO A 111 -2.72 -9.40 -4.77
C PRO A 111 -2.93 -10.75 -4.06
N SER A 112 -2.25 -10.97 -2.93
CA SER A 112 -2.32 -12.21 -2.16
C SER A 112 -3.16 -12.10 -0.88
N ILE A 113 -3.67 -10.90 -0.55
CA ILE A 113 -4.47 -10.71 0.67
C ILE A 113 -5.84 -11.35 0.51
N LYS A 114 -6.29 -12.06 1.54
CA LYS A 114 -7.64 -12.68 1.59
C LYS A 114 -8.64 -11.89 2.42
N PHE A 115 -8.15 -11.12 3.39
CA PHE A 115 -8.99 -10.39 4.32
C PHE A 115 -8.42 -9.00 4.57
N ILE A 116 -9.27 -7.98 4.41
CA ILE A 116 -8.95 -6.60 4.77
C ILE A 116 -9.68 -6.27 6.09
N GLY A 117 -8.93 -6.28 7.21
CA GLY A 117 -9.41 -5.86 8.52
C GLY A 117 -9.33 -4.34 8.75
N LYS A 118 -9.41 -3.92 10.02
CA LYS A 118 -9.24 -2.52 10.48
C LYS A 118 -7.78 -2.05 10.37
N MET A 119 -7.26 -1.90 9.15
CA MET A 119 -5.87 -1.51 8.93
C MET A 119 -5.69 -0.13 8.30
N PHE A 120 -6.74 0.48 7.74
CA PHE A 120 -6.65 1.75 7.00
C PHE A 120 -7.43 2.90 7.66
N SER A 121 -7.57 2.88 8.98
CA SER A 121 -8.21 4.00 9.70
C SER A 121 -7.44 5.30 9.49
N ASN A 122 -8.16 6.40 9.24
CA ASN A 122 -7.60 7.75 9.03
C ASN A 122 -6.54 7.83 7.89
N CYS A 123 -6.59 6.92 6.92
CA CYS A 123 -5.79 6.98 5.69
C CYS A 123 -6.44 7.91 4.65
N SER A 124 -6.47 9.22 4.92
CA SER A 124 -7.21 10.22 4.13
C SER A 124 -6.80 10.35 2.66
N ALA A 125 -5.60 9.89 2.29
CA ALA A 125 -5.13 9.89 0.91
C ALA A 125 -5.57 8.65 0.11
N LEU A 126 -6.04 7.59 0.77
CA LEU A 126 -6.30 6.29 0.14
C LEU A 126 -7.50 6.40 -0.79
N ARG A 127 -7.32 5.90 -2.02
CA ARG A 127 -8.35 5.94 -3.08
C ARG A 127 -8.61 4.56 -3.66
N TYR A 128 -7.56 3.76 -3.85
CA TYR A 128 -7.68 2.48 -4.55
C TYR A 128 -6.87 1.36 -3.90
N ILE A 129 -7.46 0.17 -3.84
CA ILE A 129 -6.78 -1.07 -3.44
C ILE A 129 -6.98 -2.14 -4.52
N ASP A 130 -5.88 -2.67 -5.06
CA ASP A 130 -5.85 -3.81 -5.96
C ASP A 130 -5.63 -5.11 -5.14
N ALA A 131 -6.71 -5.84 -4.88
CA ALA A 131 -6.70 -7.05 -4.04
C ALA A 131 -7.56 -8.19 -4.66
N PRO A 132 -7.18 -8.74 -5.83
CA PRO A 132 -7.95 -9.73 -6.59
C PRO A 132 -8.40 -10.95 -5.78
N LYS A 133 -7.61 -11.38 -4.79
CA LYS A 133 -7.91 -12.58 -3.96
C LYS A 133 -8.65 -12.25 -2.66
N CYS A 134 -9.08 -11.01 -2.46
CA CYS A 134 -9.76 -10.58 -1.25
C CYS A 134 -11.16 -11.21 -1.15
N GLU A 135 -11.41 -12.00 -0.12
CA GLU A 135 -12.66 -12.72 0.10
C GLU A 135 -13.58 -11.98 1.08
N LYS A 136 -13.02 -11.11 1.94
CA LYS A 136 -13.80 -10.41 2.96
C LYS A 136 -13.15 -9.08 3.35
N ILE A 137 -13.99 -8.07 3.56
CA ILE A 137 -13.62 -6.75 4.07
C ILE A 137 -14.38 -6.52 5.38
N ALA A 138 -13.69 -6.11 6.44
CA ALA A 138 -14.32 -5.74 7.71
C ALA A 138 -15.12 -4.44 7.57
N GLU A 139 -16.25 -4.33 8.28
CA GLU A 139 -17.09 -3.12 8.27
C GLU A 139 -16.33 -1.85 8.66
N ASN A 140 -15.37 -2.01 9.58
CA ASN A 140 -14.52 -0.95 10.08
C ASN A 140 -13.13 -0.91 9.40
N ALA A 141 -12.96 -1.51 8.22
CA ALA A 141 -11.69 -1.47 7.49
C ALA A 141 -11.22 -0.04 7.19
N PHE A 142 -12.18 0.84 6.91
CA PHE A 142 -11.99 2.19 6.37
C PHE A 142 -12.67 3.26 7.24
N VAL A 143 -12.33 3.30 8.53
CA VAL A 143 -12.88 4.27 9.50
C VAL A 143 -12.21 5.64 9.36
N ASP A 144 -12.95 6.72 9.61
CA ASP A 144 -12.48 8.11 9.56
C ASP A 144 -11.93 8.54 8.19
N LEU A 145 -12.60 8.08 7.12
CA LEU A 145 -12.27 8.46 5.74
C LEU A 145 -13.40 9.30 5.17
N GLN A 146 -13.03 10.43 4.56
CA GLN A 146 -13.98 11.38 3.97
C GLN A 146 -14.29 11.07 2.50
N GLN A 147 -13.72 10.01 1.96
CA GLN A 147 -13.89 9.60 0.57
C GLN A 147 -14.31 8.13 0.51
N GLN A 148 -15.01 7.78 -0.56
CA GLN A 148 -15.25 6.38 -0.91
C GLN A 148 -13.97 5.74 -1.44
N ILE A 149 -13.63 4.56 -0.93
CA ILE A 149 -12.48 3.77 -1.41
C ILE A 149 -12.95 2.76 -2.43
N HIS A 150 -12.22 2.67 -3.53
CA HIS A 150 -12.44 1.66 -4.55
C HIS A 150 -11.52 0.46 -4.28
N VAL A 151 -12.11 -0.72 -4.15
CA VAL A 151 -11.41 -1.99 -3.96
C VAL A 151 -11.69 -2.87 -5.15
N TYR A 152 -10.66 -3.42 -5.76
CA TYR A 152 -10.81 -4.46 -6.77
C TYR A 152 -10.60 -5.83 -6.14
N SER A 153 -11.58 -6.73 -6.34
CA SER A 153 -11.47 -8.14 -5.98
C SER A 153 -12.20 -9.03 -6.98
N GLU A 154 -11.56 -10.09 -7.47
CA GLU A 154 -12.20 -11.08 -8.36
C GLU A 154 -13.20 -11.98 -7.60
N LYS A 155 -13.15 -11.96 -6.27
CA LYS A 155 -13.92 -12.87 -5.41
C LYS A 155 -15.05 -12.19 -4.63
N LEU A 156 -15.13 -10.86 -4.69
CA LEU A 156 -16.04 -10.08 -3.85
C LEU A 156 -16.65 -8.93 -4.65
N GLU A 157 -17.97 -8.85 -4.60
CA GLU A 157 -18.75 -7.68 -4.97
C GLU A 157 -19.50 -7.22 -3.73
N ASP A 158 -19.18 -6.02 -3.24
CA ASP A 158 -19.75 -5.47 -2.02
C ASP A 158 -19.64 -3.94 -2.07
N ALA A 159 -20.59 -3.24 -1.46
CA ALA A 159 -20.55 -1.78 -1.40
C ALA A 159 -21.12 -1.30 -0.06
N LYS A 160 -20.38 -0.41 0.58
CA LYS A 160 -20.77 0.29 1.81
C LYS A 160 -20.55 1.79 1.63
N GLU A 161 -20.99 2.57 2.61
CA GLU A 161 -20.85 4.03 2.59
C GLU A 161 -19.40 4.49 2.38
N ASN A 162 -18.44 3.77 2.95
CA ASN A 162 -17.00 4.11 2.93
C ASN A 162 -16.18 3.38 1.85
N TYR A 163 -16.72 2.36 1.17
CA TYR A 163 -16.02 1.69 0.06
C TYR A 163 -16.96 1.06 -0.96
N CYS A 164 -16.49 0.94 -2.20
CA CYS A 164 -17.07 0.10 -3.23
C CYS A 164 -16.06 -1.00 -3.61
N CYS A 165 -16.53 -2.23 -3.76
CA CYS A 165 -15.74 -3.38 -4.16
C CYS A 165 -16.28 -3.96 -5.46
N ASN A 166 -15.47 -3.94 -6.51
CA ASN A 166 -15.85 -4.34 -7.85
C ASN A 166 -15.02 -5.54 -8.33
N ASN A 167 -15.66 -6.41 -9.11
CA ASN A 167 -15.03 -7.57 -9.76
C ASN A 167 -14.28 -7.23 -11.06
N GLN A 168 -14.39 -5.99 -11.52
CA GLN A 168 -13.67 -5.46 -12.67
C GLN A 168 -12.63 -4.47 -12.19
N LYS A 169 -11.41 -4.64 -12.70
CA LYS A 169 -10.30 -3.77 -12.37
C LYS A 169 -10.51 -2.41 -13.01
N GLU A 170 -10.90 -1.44 -12.20
CA GLU A 170 -10.98 -0.05 -12.64
C GLU A 170 -9.60 0.45 -13.07
N ARG A 171 -9.54 1.15 -14.21
CA ARG A 171 -8.27 1.60 -14.78
C ARG A 171 -7.99 3.00 -14.24
N PHE A 172 -6.79 3.24 -13.69
CA PHE A 172 -6.40 4.51 -13.05
C PHE A 172 -6.63 5.80 -13.86
N GLN A 173 -6.82 5.70 -15.18
CA GLN A 173 -7.20 6.82 -16.06
C GLN A 173 -8.65 7.28 -15.86
N GLU A 174 -9.52 6.47 -15.24
CA GLU A 174 -10.91 6.78 -14.91
C GLU A 174 -11.05 7.44 -13.53
N MET A 175 -10.06 7.24 -12.65
CA MET A 175 -10.08 7.73 -11.27
C MET A 175 -9.55 9.17 -11.10
N PHE A 176 -8.75 9.67 -12.06
CA PHE A 176 -8.17 11.01 -12.03
C PHE A 176 -8.24 11.64 -13.42
N ASN A 177 -9.30 12.39 -13.69
CA ASN A 177 -9.48 13.10 -14.97
C ASN A 177 -8.24 13.93 -15.35
N GLY A 178 -7.69 13.73 -16.55
CA GLY A 178 -6.70 14.67 -17.08
C GLY A 178 -6.09 14.41 -18.46
N LYS A 179 -5.65 13.19 -18.82
CA LYS A 179 -5.17 12.89 -20.19
C LYS A 179 -5.52 11.47 -20.63
N PHE A 180 -6.18 11.41 -21.78
CA PHE A 180 -7.05 10.35 -22.25
C PHE A 180 -6.34 9.32 -23.16
N LYS A 181 -6.00 8.13 -22.66
CA LYS A 181 -5.42 7.06 -23.50
C LYS A 181 -6.50 6.27 -24.25
N GLU A 182 -7.63 6.02 -23.61
CA GLU A 182 -8.76 5.32 -24.25
C GLU A 182 -9.53 6.21 -25.23
N ARG A 183 -9.64 7.54 -25.02
CA ARG A 183 -10.15 8.46 -26.06
C ARG A 183 -9.30 8.40 -27.32
N SER A 184 -7.98 8.20 -27.19
CA SER A 184 -7.10 7.99 -28.33
C SER A 184 -7.36 6.67 -29.03
N GLU A 185 -7.67 5.59 -28.29
CA GLU A 185 -8.00 4.28 -28.85
C GLU A 185 -9.37 4.27 -29.53
N VAL A 186 -10.39 4.90 -28.94
CA VAL A 186 -11.73 5.06 -29.53
C VAL A 186 -11.69 5.97 -30.76
N LEU A 187 -10.94 7.07 -30.72
CA LEU A 187 -10.72 7.90 -31.91
C LEU A 187 -10.06 7.10 -33.04
N GLY A 188 -9.07 6.27 -32.72
CA GLY A 188 -8.44 5.38 -33.69
C GLY A 188 -9.40 4.32 -34.27
N GLN A 189 -10.37 3.83 -33.49
CA GLN A 189 -11.39 2.91 -33.99
C GLN A 189 -12.42 3.61 -34.89
N ILE A 190 -12.85 4.83 -34.55
CA ILE A 190 -13.77 5.65 -35.36
C ILE A 190 -13.12 6.02 -36.70
N GLU A 191 -11.84 6.37 -36.72
CA GLU A 191 -11.10 6.67 -37.96
C GLU A 191 -11.00 5.43 -38.86
N LYS A 192 -10.76 4.25 -38.30
CA LYS A 192 -10.78 2.98 -39.06
C LYS A 192 -12.14 2.71 -39.69
N GLN A 193 -13.24 2.94 -38.96
CA GLN A 193 -14.60 2.73 -39.47
C GLN A 193 -14.99 3.75 -40.55
N LYS A 194 -14.61 5.03 -40.40
CA LYS A 194 -14.82 6.05 -41.44
C LYS A 194 -14.06 5.72 -42.72
N THR A 195 -12.85 5.17 -42.60
CA THR A 195 -12.04 4.75 -43.74
C THR A 195 -12.64 3.53 -44.45
N GLN A 196 -13.32 2.65 -43.71
CA GLN A 196 -14.06 1.52 -44.28
C GLN A 196 -15.34 1.97 -45.01
N MET A 197 -16.12 2.92 -44.46
CA MET A 197 -17.34 3.43 -45.12
C MET A 197 -17.06 4.20 -46.42
N ARG A 198 -15.92 4.91 -46.52
CA ARG A 198 -15.51 5.60 -47.76
C ARG A 198 -15.08 4.67 -48.89
N LYS A 199 -14.86 3.38 -48.61
CA LYS A 199 -14.50 2.36 -49.62
C LYS A 199 -15.72 1.61 -50.18
N VAL A 200 -16.91 1.88 -49.65
CA VAL A 200 -18.16 1.16 -49.97
C VAL A 200 -19.16 2.06 -50.74
N ASN A 201 -18.83 3.34 -50.95
CA ASN A 201 -19.52 4.27 -51.86
C ASN A 201 -18.62 4.60 -53.05
#